data_AF-A0AAU9T824-F1
#
_entry.id   AF-A0AAU9T824-F1
#
_cell.length_a   1.000
_cell.length_b   1.000
_cell.length_c   1.000
_cell.angle_alpha   90.00
_cell.angle_beta   90.00
_cell.angle_gamma   90.00
#
_symmetry.space_group_name_H-M   'P 1'
#
loop_
_entity.id
_entity.type
_entity.pdbx_description
1 polymer ?
#
loop_
_entity_poly.entity_id
_entity_poly.type
_entity_poly.pdbx_seq_one_letter_code
_entity_poly.pdbx_strand_id
1 'polypeptide(L)'
;MEPQVRLRQIIFFFLLVLTVLEHSSSARILSISKPDRHDIAASARWLVSQNSWGVLSTLSIEHEGAPFGNVVSYSDGLPEKGNGIPYFYLTILDPTTRNALKDSRASFAISESPIGTCKRDPMDPTCSKLTLTGKLLQVDEGSKEEEVAKEALFTKHPEMMDWPKEHDFRFFKLEIINIFLINWYGGAKSITVDEYLRYKAIKVASSFL
;
A
#
# COMPACT_ATOMS: atom_id res chain seq x y z
N MET A 1 -38.16 27.06 35.54
CA MET A 1 -37.33 26.81 34.35
C MET A 1 -37.33 25.32 34.12
N GLU A 2 -38.22 24.87 33.23
CA GLU A 2 -38.78 23.51 33.26
C GLU A 2 -37.79 22.40 32.90
N PRO A 3 -37.89 21.22 33.54
CA PRO A 3 -37.10 20.03 33.20
C PRO A 3 -37.25 19.61 31.73
N GLN A 4 -38.37 19.96 31.10
CA GLN A 4 -38.65 19.75 29.67
C GLN A 4 -37.61 20.44 28.76
N VAL A 5 -37.15 21.64 29.11
CA VAL A 5 -36.21 22.42 28.28
C VAL A 5 -34.79 21.84 28.37
N ARG A 6 -34.37 21.38 29.55
CA ARG A 6 -33.07 20.71 29.73
C ARG A 6 -33.01 19.38 28.99
N LEU A 7 -34.09 18.59 29.02
CA LEU A 7 -34.14 17.32 28.30
C LEU A 7 -34.01 17.52 26.78
N ARG A 8 -34.66 18.56 26.25
CA ARG A 8 -34.62 18.89 24.82
C ARG A 8 -33.23 19.36 24.36
N GLN A 9 -32.51 20.11 25.18
CA GLN A 9 -31.13 20.56 24.91
C GLN A 9 -30.13 19.40 24.99
N ILE A 10 -30.29 18.47 25.94
CA ILE A 10 -29.45 17.27 26.04
C ILE A 10 -29.67 16.35 24.83
N ILE A 11 -30.92 16.18 24.40
CA ILE A 11 -31.26 15.40 23.19
C ILE A 11 -30.64 16.03 21.94
N PHE A 12 -30.70 17.36 21.80
CA PHE A 12 -30.06 18.06 20.67
C PHE A 12 -28.54 17.93 20.68
N PHE A 13 -27.89 18.00 21.85
CA PHE A 13 -26.45 17.82 21.97
C PHE A 13 -26.02 16.38 21.65
N PHE A 14 -26.79 15.38 22.09
CA PHE A 14 -26.56 13.97 21.74
C PHE A 14 -26.78 13.69 20.25
N LEU A 15 -27.80 14.29 19.63
CA LEU A 15 -28.02 14.19 18.18
C LEU A 15 -26.89 14.85 17.39
N LEU A 16 -26.35 15.97 17.85
CA LEU A 16 -25.22 16.65 17.22
C LEU A 16 -23.90 15.85 17.37
N VAL A 17 -23.72 15.13 18.47
CA VAL A 17 -22.55 14.23 18.64
C VAL A 17 -22.70 12.96 17.79
N LEU A 18 -23.92 12.42 17.64
CA LEU A 18 -24.18 11.27 16.77
C LEU A 18 -23.96 11.59 15.29
N THR A 19 -24.28 12.80 14.81
CA THR A 19 -24.03 13.17 13.40
C THR A 19 -22.56 13.40 13.07
N VAL A 20 -21.72 13.76 14.05
CA VAL A 20 -20.27 13.95 13.84
C VAL A 20 -19.52 12.60 13.84
N LEU A 21 -20.10 11.53 14.40
CA LEU A 21 -19.49 10.19 14.40
C LEU A 21 -19.74 9.36 13.13
N GLU A 22 -20.54 9.81 12.17
CA GLU A 22 -20.84 9.04 10.94
C GLU A 22 -19.95 9.36 9.72
N HIS A 23 -18.84 10.10 9.88
CA HIS A 23 -17.78 10.16 8.86
C HIS A 23 -16.65 9.14 9.12
N SER A 24 -17.01 7.94 9.56
CA SER A 24 -16.17 6.78 9.29
C SER A 24 -16.73 6.12 8.04
N SER A 25 -16.33 6.61 6.88
CA SER A 25 -16.43 5.82 5.65
C SER A 25 -15.53 4.60 5.85
N SER A 26 -16.07 3.57 6.51
CA SER A 26 -15.55 2.21 6.38
C SER A 26 -15.82 1.85 4.93
N ALA A 27 -14.90 2.26 4.05
CA ALA A 27 -14.80 1.74 2.71
C ALA A 27 -14.80 0.22 2.93
N ARG A 28 -15.89 -0.45 2.52
CA ARG A 28 -15.98 -1.90 2.60
C ARG A 28 -14.74 -2.41 1.90
N ILE A 29 -13.77 -2.91 2.67
CA ILE A 29 -12.60 -3.58 2.12
C ILE A 29 -13.21 -4.78 1.41
N LEU A 30 -13.26 -4.71 0.08
CA LEU A 30 -13.47 -5.88 -0.77
C LEU A 30 -12.26 -6.77 -0.53
N SER A 31 -12.31 -7.55 0.56
CA SER A 31 -11.24 -8.45 0.94
C SER A 31 -11.25 -9.57 -0.07
N ILE A 32 -10.33 -9.50 -1.04
CA ILE A 32 -10.04 -10.62 -1.91
C ILE A 32 -9.56 -11.76 -1.00
N SER A 33 -10.15 -12.95 -1.15
CA SER A 33 -9.75 -14.10 -0.34
C SER A 33 -8.27 -14.40 -0.57
N LYS A 34 -7.56 -14.73 0.52
CA LYS A 34 -6.17 -15.16 0.45
C LYS A 34 -6.04 -16.36 -0.53
N PRO A 35 -5.17 -16.29 -1.54
CA PRO A 35 -4.98 -17.37 -2.51
C PRO A 35 -4.52 -18.68 -1.88
N ASP A 36 -4.63 -19.77 -2.63
CA ASP A 36 -3.93 -21.01 -2.29
C ASP A 36 -2.43 -20.74 -2.22
N ARG A 37 -1.78 -21.18 -1.14
CA ARG A 37 -0.35 -20.95 -0.90
C ARG A 37 0.57 -21.54 -1.96
N HIS A 38 0.11 -22.53 -2.73
CA HIS A 38 0.87 -23.11 -3.84
C HIS A 38 0.78 -22.26 -5.10
N ASP A 39 -0.20 -21.35 -5.21
CA ASP A 39 -0.20 -20.29 -6.21
C ASP A 39 0.65 -19.11 -5.71
N ILE A 40 1.96 -19.27 -5.91
CA ILE A 40 3.00 -18.38 -5.40
C ILE A 40 2.86 -16.97 -6.01
N ALA A 41 2.57 -16.88 -7.31
CA ALA A 41 2.38 -15.61 -8.00
C ALA A 41 1.09 -14.92 -7.54
N ALA A 42 -0.01 -15.65 -7.39
CA ALA A 42 -1.23 -15.10 -6.82
C ALA A 42 -1.00 -14.59 -5.39
N SER A 43 -0.30 -15.36 -4.55
CA SER A 43 0.00 -14.97 -3.17
C SER A 43 0.79 -13.66 -3.10
N ALA A 44 1.84 -13.51 -3.92
CA ALA A 44 2.63 -12.29 -3.98
C ALA A 44 1.80 -11.09 -4.50
N ARG A 45 1.00 -11.28 -5.54
CA ARG A 45 0.15 -10.23 -6.12
C ARG A 45 -1.00 -9.84 -5.21
N TRP A 46 -1.56 -10.79 -4.49
CA TRP A 46 -2.56 -10.53 -3.47
C TRP A 46 -1.98 -9.63 -2.37
N LEU A 47 -0.82 -9.95 -1.82
CA LEU A 47 -0.16 -9.11 -0.80
C LEU A 47 0.03 -7.67 -1.27
N VAL A 48 0.49 -7.48 -2.51
CA VAL A 48 0.69 -6.14 -3.09
C VAL A 48 -0.63 -5.41 -3.29
N SER A 49 -1.67 -6.07 -3.78
CA SER A 49 -2.96 -5.44 -4.02
C SER A 49 -3.70 -5.05 -2.72
N GLN A 50 -3.61 -5.90 -1.69
CA GLN A 50 -4.37 -5.74 -0.45
C GLN A 50 -3.72 -4.79 0.56
N ASN A 51 -2.40 -4.56 0.48
CA ASN A 51 -1.74 -3.55 1.30
C ASN A 51 -1.86 -2.15 0.67
N SER A 52 -1.86 -1.13 1.53
CA SER A 52 -1.87 0.29 1.12
C SER A 52 -0.56 1.02 1.47
N TRP A 53 0.29 0.43 2.31
CA TRP A 53 1.56 0.97 2.74
C TRP A 53 2.60 -0.15 2.95
N GLY A 54 3.86 0.21 3.08
CA GLY A 54 4.95 -0.71 3.43
C GLY A 54 6.23 0.02 3.83
N VAL A 55 7.33 -0.72 3.94
CA VAL A 55 8.65 -0.17 4.25
C VAL A 55 9.49 -0.13 2.98
N LEU A 56 9.78 1.08 2.50
CA LEU A 56 10.68 1.33 1.37
C LEU A 56 12.08 1.64 1.90
N SER A 57 13.04 0.80 1.52
CA SER A 57 14.43 0.91 1.93
C SER A 57 15.28 1.47 0.79
N THR A 58 16.08 2.48 1.09
CA THR A 58 17.03 3.13 0.17
C THR A 58 18.41 3.22 0.81
N LEU A 59 19.41 3.70 0.06
CA LEU A 59 20.77 3.88 0.57
C LEU A 59 20.99 5.35 0.95
N SER A 60 21.23 5.61 2.24
CA SER A 60 21.35 6.97 2.77
C SER A 60 22.56 7.70 2.20
N ILE A 61 22.34 8.84 1.56
CA ILE A 61 23.42 9.75 1.13
C ILE A 61 24.05 10.49 2.31
N GLU A 62 23.32 10.65 3.42
CA GLU A 62 23.77 11.38 4.62
C GLU A 62 24.54 10.48 5.60
N HIS A 63 24.42 9.16 5.42
CA HIS A 63 25.05 8.15 6.30
C HIS A 63 25.84 7.11 5.49
N GLU A 64 26.58 7.58 4.48
CA GLU A 64 27.58 6.77 3.76
C GLU A 64 27.04 5.44 3.18
N GLY A 65 25.80 5.44 2.70
CA GLY A 65 25.16 4.27 2.11
C GLY A 65 24.51 3.32 3.12
N ALA A 66 24.36 3.71 4.39
CA ALA A 66 23.58 2.93 5.36
C ALA A 66 22.14 2.70 4.85
N PRO A 67 21.55 1.50 5.06
CA PRO A 67 20.17 1.24 4.66
C PRO A 67 19.22 2.11 5.48
N PHE A 68 18.35 2.84 4.78
CA PHE A 68 17.33 3.70 5.36
C PHE A 68 15.95 3.18 4.98
N GLY A 69 15.23 2.61 5.96
CA GLY A 69 13.86 2.14 5.80
C GLY A 69 12.85 3.21 6.21
N ASN A 70 11.95 3.58 5.31
CA ASN A 70 10.89 4.55 5.55
C ASN A 70 9.50 3.92 5.34
N VAL A 71 8.50 4.39 6.10
CA VAL A 71 7.12 3.97 5.92
C VAL A 71 6.50 4.82 4.82
N VAL A 72 6.03 4.17 3.75
CA VAL A 72 5.45 4.87 2.59
C VAL A 72 4.13 4.25 2.17
N SER A 73 3.20 5.11 1.77
CA SER A 73 1.97 4.72 1.07
C SER A 73 2.28 4.39 -0.40
N TYR A 74 1.56 3.41 -0.96
CA TYR A 74 1.70 3.03 -2.36
C TYR A 74 0.39 2.53 -2.95
N SER A 75 0.35 2.38 -4.27
CA SER A 75 -0.71 1.68 -4.99
C SER A 75 -0.12 0.90 -6.17
N ASP A 76 -0.68 -0.27 -6.51
CA ASP A 76 -0.30 -1.02 -7.71
C ASP A 76 -1.35 -0.90 -8.84
N GLY A 77 -2.36 -0.07 -8.66
CA GLY A 77 -3.42 0.16 -9.63
C GLY A 77 -4.77 0.49 -8.99
N LEU A 78 -5.80 0.61 -9.83
CA LEU A 78 -7.18 0.72 -9.37
C LEU A 78 -7.63 -0.56 -8.63
N PRO A 79 -8.67 -0.48 -7.78
CA PRO A 79 -9.29 -1.66 -7.17
C PRO A 79 -9.54 -2.77 -8.20
N GLU A 80 -9.12 -3.99 -7.88
CA GLU A 80 -9.23 -5.20 -8.74
C GLU A 80 -8.48 -5.15 -10.08
N LYS A 81 -7.78 -4.05 -10.38
CA LYS A 81 -7.00 -3.85 -11.61
C LYS A 81 -5.51 -3.62 -11.32
N GLY A 82 -5.06 -3.94 -10.11
CA GLY A 82 -3.66 -3.85 -9.70
C GLY A 82 -2.76 -4.67 -10.62
N ASN A 83 -1.67 -4.08 -11.12
CA ASN A 83 -0.72 -4.69 -12.05
C ASN A 83 0.52 -5.26 -11.34
N GLY A 84 0.64 -5.09 -10.02
CA GLY A 84 1.78 -5.53 -9.21
C GLY A 84 2.99 -4.59 -9.19
N ILE A 85 2.98 -3.48 -9.93
CA ILE A 85 4.06 -2.49 -9.89
C ILE A 85 3.70 -1.44 -8.85
N PRO A 86 4.44 -1.31 -7.73
CA PRO A 86 4.18 -0.28 -6.74
C PRO A 86 4.51 1.11 -7.31
N TYR A 87 3.53 2.00 -7.30
CA TYR A 87 3.69 3.43 -7.49
C TYR A 87 3.67 4.16 -6.13
N PHE A 88 4.43 5.24 -6.03
CA PHE A 88 4.57 6.07 -4.84
C PHE A 88 4.40 7.55 -5.20
N TYR A 89 3.95 8.36 -4.25
CA TYR A 89 3.88 9.82 -4.36
C TYR A 89 4.80 10.43 -3.32
N LEU A 90 5.97 10.91 -3.75
CA LEU A 90 7.07 11.25 -2.85
C LEU A 90 7.61 12.65 -3.12
N THR A 91 8.09 13.31 -2.07
CA THR A 91 8.70 14.64 -2.11
C THR A 91 10.21 14.54 -1.92
N ILE A 92 10.98 15.47 -2.51
CA ILE A 92 12.43 15.62 -2.25
C ILE A 92 12.75 16.09 -0.83
N LEU A 93 11.74 16.53 -0.06
CA LEU A 93 11.92 16.84 1.36
C LEU A 93 12.19 15.57 2.20
N ASP A 94 11.75 14.41 1.73
CA ASP A 94 11.98 13.13 2.37
C ASP A 94 13.35 12.53 1.93
N PRO A 95 14.19 12.03 2.87
CA PRO A 95 15.45 11.39 2.54
C PRO A 95 15.33 10.26 1.52
N THR A 96 14.21 9.52 1.52
CA THR A 96 13.93 8.40 0.61
C THR A 96 14.05 8.84 -0.85
N THR A 97 13.44 9.97 -1.21
CA THR A 97 13.48 10.50 -2.58
C THR A 97 14.88 10.95 -2.95
N ARG A 98 15.55 11.71 -2.06
CA ARG A 98 16.92 12.20 -2.30
C ARG A 98 17.91 11.04 -2.47
N ASN A 99 17.77 10.00 -1.65
CA ASN A 99 18.56 8.78 -1.74
C ASN A 99 18.35 8.10 -3.09
N ALA A 100 17.10 7.87 -3.48
CA ALA A 100 16.76 7.18 -4.73
C ALA A 100 17.21 7.93 -6.00
N LEU A 101 17.15 9.27 -5.98
CA LEU A 101 17.66 10.10 -7.09
C LEU A 101 19.18 10.01 -7.23
N LYS A 102 19.91 9.70 -6.14
CA LYS A 102 21.37 9.51 -6.17
C LYS A 102 21.77 8.07 -6.50
N ASP A 103 21.07 7.11 -5.91
CA ASP A 103 21.25 5.67 -6.13
C ASP A 103 19.88 5.00 -6.10
N SER A 104 19.42 4.53 -7.25
CA SER A 104 18.06 4.02 -7.39
C SER A 104 17.84 2.67 -6.73
N ARG A 105 18.89 1.98 -6.24
CA ARG A 105 18.73 0.68 -5.57
C ARG A 105 17.83 0.81 -4.35
N ALA A 106 16.74 0.04 -4.37
CA ALA A 106 15.75 0.05 -3.32
C ALA A 106 15.15 -1.33 -3.07
N SER A 107 14.54 -1.52 -1.90
CA SER A 107 13.65 -2.65 -1.65
C SER A 107 12.37 -2.20 -0.96
N PHE A 108 11.26 -2.84 -1.26
CA PHE A 108 9.95 -2.54 -0.70
C PHE A 108 9.40 -3.78 -0.01
N ALA A 109 9.19 -3.69 1.31
CA ALA A 109 8.73 -4.78 2.15
C ALA A 109 7.30 -4.54 2.64
N ILE A 110 6.46 -5.57 2.51
CA ILE A 110 5.08 -5.59 2.99
C ILE A 110 4.78 -6.89 3.74
N SER A 111 3.83 -6.80 4.66
CA SER A 111 3.37 -7.93 5.49
C SER A 111 1.89 -8.18 5.27
N GLU A 112 1.43 -9.40 5.50
CA GLU A 112 0.01 -9.74 5.58
C GLU A 112 -0.62 -9.19 6.87
N SER A 113 0.16 -8.92 7.91
CA SER A 113 -0.36 -8.55 9.23
C SER A 113 -1.28 -7.32 9.20
N PRO A 114 -0.97 -6.22 8.48
CA PRO A 114 -1.87 -5.06 8.39
C PRO A 114 -3.19 -5.34 7.66
N ILE A 115 -3.26 -6.41 6.86
CA ILE A 115 -4.51 -6.86 6.19
C ILE A 115 -5.48 -7.48 7.22
N GLY A 116 -4.98 -7.97 8.35
CA GLY A 116 -5.81 -8.55 9.42
C GLY A 116 -6.20 -10.02 9.20
N THR A 117 -5.61 -10.71 8.22
CA THR A 117 -5.86 -12.14 7.95
C THR A 117 -4.91 -13.10 8.66
N CYS A 118 -3.88 -12.58 9.33
CA CYS A 118 -2.93 -13.40 10.08
C CYS A 118 -3.54 -13.97 11.36
N LYS A 119 -3.34 -15.27 11.59
CA LYS A 119 -3.80 -15.98 12.81
C LYS A 119 -2.69 -16.17 13.86
N ARG A 120 -1.46 -15.80 13.52
CA ARG A 120 -0.25 -15.97 14.32
C ARG A 120 0.58 -14.69 14.27
N ASP A 121 1.68 -14.70 15.00
CA ASP A 121 2.68 -13.64 15.00
C ASP A 121 3.08 -13.20 13.57
N PRO A 122 3.32 -11.89 13.31
CA PRO A 122 3.70 -11.40 11.99
C PRO A 122 4.99 -12.01 11.40
N MET A 123 5.87 -12.58 12.24
CA MET A 123 7.08 -13.26 11.79
C MET A 123 6.81 -14.71 11.35
N ASP A 124 5.74 -15.33 11.85
CA ASP A 124 5.35 -16.70 11.52
C ASP A 124 5.13 -16.83 10.00
N PRO A 125 5.73 -17.81 9.30
CA PRO A 125 5.64 -17.93 7.85
C PRO A 125 4.21 -18.11 7.29
N THR A 126 3.23 -18.47 8.12
CA THR A 126 1.82 -18.54 7.70
C THR A 126 1.16 -17.16 7.62
N CYS A 127 1.76 -16.14 8.26
CA CYS A 127 1.53 -14.72 8.01
C CYS A 127 2.51 -14.27 6.92
N SER A 128 2.00 -14.13 5.70
CA SER A 128 2.85 -13.99 4.53
C SER A 128 3.58 -12.65 4.52
N LYS A 129 4.79 -12.62 3.95
CA LYS A 129 5.60 -11.40 3.80
C LYS A 129 6.32 -11.41 2.46
N LEU A 130 6.44 -10.22 1.89
CA LEU A 130 7.01 -10.00 0.57
C LEU A 130 8.03 -8.88 0.63
N THR A 131 9.16 -9.07 -0.03
CA THR A 131 10.11 -8.00 -0.34
C THR A 131 10.36 -7.98 -1.84
N LEU A 132 10.08 -6.83 -2.46
CA LEU A 132 10.40 -6.54 -3.86
C LEU A 132 11.70 -5.74 -3.87
N THR A 133 12.76 -6.27 -4.47
CA THR A 133 14.04 -5.56 -4.62
C THR A 133 14.16 -5.07 -6.06
N GLY A 134 14.62 -3.85 -6.25
CA GLY A 134 14.58 -3.20 -7.56
C GLY A 134 15.25 -1.84 -7.61
N LYS A 135 14.79 -1.04 -8.57
CA LYS A 135 15.16 0.37 -8.69
C LYS A 135 13.94 1.27 -8.47
N LEU A 136 14.05 2.24 -7.56
CA LEU A 136 13.05 3.29 -7.40
C LEU A 136 13.35 4.38 -8.42
N LEU A 137 12.45 4.55 -9.39
CA LEU A 137 12.62 5.48 -10.51
C LEU A 137 11.50 6.52 -10.49
N GLN A 138 11.86 7.78 -10.76
CA GLN A 138 10.85 8.81 -11.02
C GLN A 138 10.11 8.45 -12.32
N VAL A 139 8.79 8.58 -12.31
CA VAL A 139 7.97 8.47 -13.52
C VAL A 139 8.15 9.75 -14.34
N ASP A 140 8.28 9.61 -15.66
CA ASP A 140 8.47 10.75 -16.55
C ASP A 140 7.26 11.71 -16.49
N GLU A 141 7.54 12.99 -16.24
CA GLU A 141 6.54 14.05 -16.15
C GLU A 141 5.81 14.23 -17.49
N GLY A 142 4.48 14.30 -17.46
CA GLY A 142 3.61 14.40 -18.63
C GLY A 142 3.44 13.09 -19.41
N SER A 143 3.96 11.97 -18.90
CA SER A 143 3.80 10.66 -19.53
C SER A 143 2.42 10.04 -19.24
N LYS A 144 2.00 9.10 -20.09
CA LYS A 144 0.80 8.28 -19.81
C LYS A 144 0.94 7.44 -18.54
N GLU A 145 2.17 7.07 -18.17
CA GLU A 145 2.41 6.32 -16.94
C GLU A 145 2.18 7.18 -15.70
N GLU A 146 2.48 8.48 -15.77
CA GLU A 146 2.17 9.43 -14.70
C GLU A 146 0.66 9.51 -14.44
N GLU A 147 -0.16 9.57 -15.49
CA GLU A 147 -1.63 9.54 -15.37
C GLU A 147 -2.12 8.27 -14.66
N VAL A 148 -1.56 7.10 -15.02
CA VAL A 148 -1.87 5.82 -14.39
C VAL A 148 -1.44 5.80 -12.92
N ALA A 149 -0.22 6.27 -12.60
CA ALA A 149 0.29 6.32 -11.24
C ALA A 149 -0.58 7.24 -10.37
N LYS A 150 -0.93 8.42 -10.88
CA LYS A 150 -1.82 9.39 -10.24
C LYS A 150 -3.18 8.79 -9.94
N GLU A 151 -3.82 8.17 -10.94
CA GLU A 151 -5.14 7.55 -10.77
C GLU A 151 -5.08 6.43 -9.72
N ALA A 152 -4.07 5.56 -9.78
CA ALA A 152 -3.88 4.46 -8.85
C ALA A 152 -3.67 4.94 -7.41
N LEU A 153 -2.81 5.94 -7.22
CA LEU A 153 -2.46 6.48 -5.91
C LEU A 153 -3.60 7.27 -5.30
N PHE A 154 -4.21 8.20 -6.03
CA PHE A 154 -5.25 9.07 -5.49
C PHE A 154 -6.57 8.32 -5.28
N THR A 155 -6.82 7.24 -6.04
CA THR A 155 -7.95 6.35 -5.75
C THR A 155 -7.74 5.58 -4.43
N LYS A 156 -6.52 5.09 -4.18
CA LYS A 156 -6.21 4.31 -2.97
C LYS A 156 -5.99 5.20 -1.74
N HIS A 157 -5.48 6.40 -1.94
CA HIS A 157 -5.12 7.39 -0.92
C HIS A 157 -5.68 8.78 -1.30
N PRO A 158 -6.99 9.02 -1.12
CA PRO A 158 -7.61 10.29 -1.53
C PRO A 158 -6.99 11.54 -0.89
N GLU A 159 -6.45 11.42 0.33
CA GLU A 159 -5.79 12.52 1.05
C GLU A 159 -4.58 13.09 0.29
N MET A 160 -3.93 12.31 -0.57
CA MET A 160 -2.79 12.78 -1.36
C MET A 160 -3.14 13.95 -2.30
N MET A 161 -4.42 14.10 -2.66
CA MET A 161 -4.88 15.24 -3.48
C MET A 161 -4.81 16.57 -2.74
N ASP A 162 -4.87 16.53 -1.40
CA ASP A 162 -4.89 17.70 -0.52
C ASP A 162 -3.52 18.01 0.08
N TRP A 163 -2.49 17.22 -0.24
CA TRP A 163 -1.13 17.45 0.24
C TRP A 163 -0.56 18.78 -0.28
N PRO A 164 0.30 19.47 0.49
CA PRO A 164 0.79 20.80 0.13
C PRO A 164 1.54 20.82 -1.20
N LYS A 165 1.12 21.69 -2.12
CA LYS A 165 1.68 21.78 -3.48
C LYS A 165 3.13 22.24 -3.48
N GLU A 166 3.50 23.09 -2.53
CA GLU A 166 4.84 23.62 -2.32
C GLU A 166 5.88 22.57 -1.94
N HIS A 167 5.44 21.36 -1.55
CA HIS A 167 6.33 20.24 -1.25
C HIS A 167 6.77 19.45 -2.50
N ASP A 168 6.32 19.83 -3.71
CA ASP A 168 6.78 19.25 -4.99
C ASP A 168 6.78 17.71 -5.00
N PHE A 169 5.61 17.12 -4.68
CA PHE A 169 5.44 15.67 -4.75
C PHE A 169 5.42 15.18 -6.20
N ARG A 170 6.15 14.10 -6.45
CA ARG A 170 6.31 13.47 -7.76
C ARG A 170 5.99 11.99 -7.69
N PHE A 171 5.67 11.40 -8.84
CA PHE A 171 5.35 9.99 -8.96
C PHE A 171 6.62 9.16 -9.16
N PHE A 172 6.72 8.06 -8.42
CA PHE A 172 7.80 7.09 -8.53
C PHE A 172 7.24 5.69 -8.73
N LYS A 173 8.02 4.81 -9.33
CA LYS A 173 7.71 3.38 -9.46
C LYS A 173 8.89 2.52 -9.01
N LEU A 174 8.60 1.32 -8.54
CA LEU A 174 9.64 0.31 -8.31
C LEU A 174 9.76 -0.61 -9.53
N GLU A 175 10.86 -0.50 -10.27
CA GLU A 175 11.26 -1.47 -11.28
C GLU A 175 11.81 -2.72 -10.57
N ILE A 176 11.03 -3.80 -10.55
CA ILE A 176 11.32 -5.01 -9.78
C ILE A 176 12.41 -5.85 -10.48
N ILE A 177 13.43 -6.25 -9.73
CA ILE A 177 14.53 -7.11 -10.18
C ILE A 177 14.49 -8.48 -9.48
N ASN A 178 14.10 -8.51 -8.21
CA ASN A 178 14.03 -9.74 -7.41
C ASN A 178 12.83 -9.72 -6.47
N ILE A 179 12.29 -10.91 -6.19
CA ILE A 179 11.14 -11.10 -5.33
C ILE A 179 11.51 -12.10 -4.24
N PHE A 180 11.31 -11.72 -2.98
CA PHE A 180 11.43 -12.59 -1.82
C PHE A 180 10.06 -12.76 -1.18
N LEU A 181 9.46 -13.95 -1.33
CA LEU A 181 8.18 -14.29 -0.72
C LEU A 181 8.35 -15.40 0.32
N ILE A 182 7.80 -15.18 1.52
CA ILE A 182 7.54 -16.22 2.51
C ILE A 182 6.03 -16.27 2.74
N ASN A 183 5.39 -17.38 2.40
CA ASN A 183 3.96 -17.62 2.63
C ASN A 183 3.68 -18.98 3.30
N TRP A 184 4.73 -19.73 3.63
CA TRP A 184 4.69 -20.94 4.44
C TRP A 184 6.09 -21.30 4.94
N TYR A 185 6.18 -22.26 5.86
CA TYR A 185 7.44 -22.89 6.25
C TYR A 185 8.20 -23.48 5.06
N GLY A 186 9.51 -23.68 5.23
CA GLY A 186 10.41 -24.22 4.19
C GLY A 186 11.17 -23.17 3.39
N GLY A 187 11.22 -21.92 3.85
CA GLY A 187 12.02 -20.86 3.24
C GLY A 187 11.34 -20.15 2.07
N ALA A 188 12.11 -19.25 1.44
CA ALA A 188 11.65 -18.35 0.39
C ALA A 188 11.19 -19.10 -0.85
N LYS A 189 10.14 -18.59 -1.50
CA LYS A 189 9.63 -19.16 -2.75
C LYS A 189 10.41 -18.62 -3.94
N SER A 190 10.71 -19.49 -4.90
CA SER A 190 11.25 -19.09 -6.19
C SER A 190 10.12 -18.56 -7.05
N ILE A 191 10.20 -17.29 -7.45
CA ILE A 191 9.28 -16.62 -8.35
C ILE A 191 10.06 -15.62 -9.18
N THR A 192 9.93 -15.70 -10.50
CA THR A 192 10.50 -14.73 -11.42
C THR A 192 9.62 -13.49 -11.53
N VAL A 193 10.21 -12.35 -11.91
CA VAL A 193 9.46 -11.11 -12.16
C VAL A 193 8.41 -11.33 -13.26
N ASP A 194 8.72 -12.11 -14.29
CA ASP A 194 7.79 -12.42 -15.38
C ASP A 194 6.58 -13.26 -14.92
N GLU A 195 6.77 -14.24 -14.03
CA GLU A 195 5.65 -14.99 -13.45
C GLU A 195 4.76 -14.09 -12.59
N TYR A 196 5.39 -13.24 -11.79
CA TYR A 196 4.69 -12.26 -10.95
C TYR A 196 3.85 -11.26 -11.75
N LEU A 197 4.41 -10.69 -12.82
CA LEU A 197 3.73 -9.68 -13.65
C LEU A 197 2.70 -10.27 -14.61
N ARG A 198 2.90 -11.50 -15.11
CA ARG A 198 1.92 -12.17 -16.01
C ARG A 198 0.63 -12.57 -15.31
N TYR A 199 0.65 -12.70 -13.98
CA TYR A 199 -0.55 -13.01 -13.22
C TYR A 199 -1.60 -11.90 -13.38
N LYS A 200 -2.81 -12.24 -13.84
CA LYS A 200 -3.95 -11.32 -13.94
C LYS A 200 -4.78 -11.44 -12.66
N ALA A 201 -5.20 -10.29 -12.11
CA ALA A 201 -5.82 -10.16 -10.78
C ALA A 201 -6.82 -11.27 -10.42
N ILE A 202 -6.83 -11.64 -9.14
CA ILE A 202 -7.70 -12.66 -8.55
C ILE A 202 -9.15 -12.21 -8.70
N LYS A 203 -9.99 -13.06 -9.28
CA LYS A 203 -11.44 -12.83 -9.32
C LYS A 203 -11.97 -12.81 -7.88
N VAL A 204 -12.67 -11.75 -7.51
CA VAL A 204 -13.39 -11.67 -6.23
C VAL A 204 -14.34 -12.86 -6.13
N ALA A 205 -14.24 -13.64 -5.07
CA ALA A 205 -15.31 -14.57 -4.73
C ALA A 205 -16.52 -13.73 -4.30
N SER A 206 -17.54 -13.65 -5.15
CA SER A 206 -18.84 -13.11 -4.78
C SER A 206 -19.39 -13.97 -3.64
N SER A 207 -19.38 -13.45 -2.41
CA SER A 207 -20.13 -14.04 -1.32
C SER A 207 -21.61 -13.82 -1.61
N PHE A 208 -22.26 -14.79 -2.23
CA PHE A 208 -23.71 -14.89 -2.17
C PHE A 208 -24.08 -15.39 -0.77
N LEU A 209 -24.62 -14.49 0.04
CA LEU A 209 -25.53 -14.79 1.14
C LEU A 209 -26.73 -13.84 1.01
#